data_AF-A0A961WWP7-F1
#
_entry.id   AF-A0A961WWP7-F1
#
_cell.length_a   1.000
_cell.length_b   1.000
_cell.length_c   1.000
_cell.angle_alpha   90.00
_cell.angle_beta   90.00
_cell.angle_gamma   90.00
#
_symmetry.space_group_name_H-M   'P 1'
#
loop_
_entity.id
_entity.type
_entity.pdbx_description
1 polymer ?
#
loop_
_entity_poly.entity_id
_entity_poly.type
_entity_poly.pdbx_seq_one_letter_code
_entity_poly.pdbx_strand_id
1 'polypeptide(L)'
;MLNALRKSAGGIVAKIFLGLLVISFAIWGVSGAIVSGTGSSTISFGDTKVSLSDFRLAFNSQIDALQRQLGQRISREQAKAFGIEQAVINQVSAGAVLDENARKMGLGVTQDELAKQIADDPAFKDGSGSFSRTRLEFALREIGMKQEDYV
;
A
#
# COMPACT_ATOMS: atom_id res chain seq x y z
N MET A 1 14.07 -44.38 15.45
CA MET A 1 13.50 -43.21 16.16
C MET A 1 12.52 -42.38 15.31
N LEU A 2 12.66 -42.32 13.97
CA LEU A 2 11.68 -41.67 13.08
C LEU A 2 10.29 -42.35 13.03
N ASN A 3 10.22 -43.67 13.21
CA ASN A 3 8.94 -44.40 13.23
C ASN A 3 8.09 -44.12 14.49
N ALA A 4 8.70 -43.71 15.61
CA ALA A 4 7.98 -43.33 16.83
C ALA A 4 7.28 -41.97 16.65
N LEU A 5 7.94 -41.02 15.99
CA LEU A 5 7.37 -39.72 15.60
C LEU A 5 6.23 -39.87 14.60
N ARG A 6 6.39 -40.78 13.63
CA ARG A 6 5.35 -41.08 12.63
C ARG A 6 4.12 -41.77 13.22
N LYS A 7 4.31 -42.61 14.25
CA LYS A 7 3.21 -43.30 14.95
C LYS A 7 2.45 -42.37 15.91
N SER A 8 3.14 -41.41 16.54
CA SER A 8 2.50 -40.39 17.40
C SER A 8 1.76 -39.32 16.58
N ALA A 9 2.28 -38.92 15.42
CA ALA A 9 1.61 -37.97 14.52
C ALA A 9 0.34 -38.54 13.85
N GLY A 10 0.22 -39.87 13.73
CA GLY A 10 -0.94 -40.54 13.11
C GLY A 10 -2.07 -40.92 14.07
N GLY A 11 -1.90 -40.75 15.38
CA GLY A 11 -2.88 -41.14 16.40
C GLY A 11 -4.08 -40.19 16.50
N ILE A 12 -5.23 -40.72 16.95
CA ILE A 12 -6.46 -39.92 17.18
C ILE A 12 -6.18 -38.73 18.11
N VAL A 13 -5.32 -38.92 19.12
CA VAL A 13 -4.89 -37.85 20.05
C VAL A 13 -4.21 -36.70 19.32
N ALA A 14 -3.36 -36.97 18.33
CA ALA A 14 -2.70 -35.93 17.54
C ALA A 14 -3.68 -35.16 16.66
N LYS A 15 -4.70 -35.84 16.10
CA LYS A 15 -5.76 -35.17 15.33
C LYS A 15 -6.61 -34.24 16.18
N ILE A 16 -6.90 -34.62 17.44
CA ILE A 16 -7.63 -33.76 18.38
C ILE A 16 -6.79 -32.52 18.71
N PHE A 17 -5.50 -32.70 19.03
CA PHE A 17 -4.59 -31.58 19.29
C PHE A 17 -4.44 -30.64 18.09
N LEU A 18 -4.30 -31.22 16.88
CA LEU A 18 -4.24 -30.46 15.64
C LEU A 18 -5.54 -29.68 15.38
N GLY A 19 -6.69 -30.33 15.58
CA GLY A 19 -8.00 -29.68 15.43
C GLY A 19 -8.20 -28.53 16.40
N LEU A 20 -7.80 -28.70 17.65
CA LEU A 20 -7.87 -27.65 18.68
C LEU A 20 -6.97 -26.46 18.31
N LEU A 21 -5.75 -26.74 17.82
CA LEU A 21 -4.82 -25.72 17.32
C LEU A 21 -5.38 -24.95 16.12
N VAL A 22 -5.99 -25.64 15.15
CA VAL A 22 -6.64 -25.01 14.00
C VAL A 22 -7.80 -24.11 14.44
N ILE A 23 -8.62 -24.56 15.40
CA ILE A 23 -9.71 -23.76 15.98
C ILE A 23 -9.16 -22.52 16.70
N SER A 24 -8.06 -22.65 17.44
CA SER A 24 -7.42 -21.49 18.08
C SER A 24 -6.94 -20.45 17.06
N PHE A 25 -6.35 -20.88 15.94
CA PHE A 25 -5.98 -19.96 14.85
C PHE A 25 -7.18 -19.38 14.09
N ALA A 26 -8.30 -20.10 14.02
CA ALA A 26 -9.54 -19.59 13.42
C ALA A 26 -10.20 -18.50 14.29
N ILE A 27 -10.13 -18.63 15.62
CA ILE A 27 -10.63 -17.62 16.57
C ILE A 27 -9.69 -16.41 16.66
N TRP A 28 -8.36 -16.64 16.58
CA TRP A 28 -7.36 -15.58 16.70
C TRP A 28 -7.07 -14.85 15.37
N GLY A 29 -7.34 -15.48 14.23
CA GLY A 29 -7.25 -14.87 12.89
C GLY A 29 -5.83 -14.77 12.34
N VAL A 30 -5.40 -15.75 11.53
CA VAL A 30 -4.11 -15.73 10.80
C VAL A 30 -4.13 -14.95 9.49
N SER A 31 -5.12 -14.08 9.27
CA SER A 31 -5.26 -13.30 8.03
C SER A 31 -4.11 -12.30 7.79
N GLY A 32 -3.34 -11.96 8.82
CA GLY A 32 -2.32 -10.89 8.74
C GLY A 32 -0.88 -11.32 8.44
N ALA A 33 -0.55 -12.62 8.52
CA ALA A 33 0.85 -13.07 8.60
C ALA A 33 1.45 -13.62 7.29
N ILE A 34 0.64 -13.85 6.24
CA ILE A 34 1.11 -14.48 4.99
C ILE A 34 1.26 -13.48 3.81
N VAL A 35 0.91 -12.21 3.98
CA VAL A 35 1.14 -11.19 2.94
C VAL A 35 2.50 -10.53 3.14
N SER A 36 3.56 -11.26 2.81
CA SER A 36 4.90 -10.68 2.58
C SER A 36 5.49 -11.32 1.32
N GLY A 37 4.77 -11.17 0.21
CA GLY A 37 5.28 -11.35 -1.14
C GLY A 37 5.09 -10.04 -1.88
N THR A 38 6.14 -9.60 -2.56
CA THR A 38 6.23 -8.42 -3.46
C THR A 38 6.19 -7.02 -2.83
N GLY A 39 7.37 -6.53 -2.45
CA GLY A 39 7.83 -5.17 -2.82
C GLY A 39 7.30 -3.94 -2.08
N SER A 40 6.13 -3.99 -1.46
CA SER A 40 5.59 -2.83 -0.73
C SER A 40 6.09 -2.83 0.71
N SER A 41 6.98 -1.88 1.04
CA SER A 41 7.33 -1.60 2.42
C SER A 41 6.11 -0.99 3.11
N THR A 42 5.30 -1.78 3.80
CA THR A 42 4.15 -1.27 4.57
C THR A 42 4.59 -0.89 5.98
N ILE A 43 4.23 0.32 6.44
CA ILE A 43 4.33 0.68 7.86
C ILE A 43 3.03 0.26 8.56
N SER A 44 3.17 -0.40 9.71
CA SER A 44 2.03 -0.69 10.59
C SER A 44 1.90 0.44 11.62
N PHE A 45 0.76 1.11 11.64
CA PHE A 45 0.38 2.07 12.68
C PHE A 45 -0.81 1.49 13.45
N GLY A 46 -0.52 0.89 14.62
CA GLY A 46 -1.51 0.09 15.34
C GLY A 46 -1.98 -1.10 14.48
N ASP A 47 -3.29 -1.20 14.28
CA ASP A 47 -3.92 -2.26 13.46
C ASP A 47 -3.95 -1.93 11.95
N THR A 48 -3.56 -0.71 11.57
CA THR A 48 -3.65 -0.24 10.18
C THR A 48 -2.30 -0.41 9.48
N LYS A 49 -2.30 -1.18 8.39
CA LYS A 49 -1.14 -1.29 7.48
C LYS A 49 -1.30 -0.27 6.36
N VAL A 50 -0.29 0.60 6.19
CA VAL A 50 -0.26 1.64 5.16
C VAL A 50 0.99 1.47 4.32
N SER A 51 0.91 1.63 3.00
CA SER A 51 2.10 1.63 2.15
C SER A 51 3.00 2.82 2.49
N LEU A 52 4.31 2.58 2.62
CA LEU A 52 5.29 3.65 2.88
C LEU A 52 5.34 4.67 1.74
N SER A 53 5.11 4.24 0.50
CA SER A 53 5.02 5.13 -0.67
C SER A 53 3.90 6.15 -0.48
N ASP A 54 2.70 5.65 -0.18
CA ASP A 54 1.48 6.45 -0.10
C ASP A 54 1.54 7.40 1.09
N PHE A 55 2.05 6.91 2.23
CA PHE A 55 2.31 7.75 3.39
C PHE A 55 3.28 8.89 3.07
N ARG A 56 4.42 8.60 2.41
CA ARG A 56 5.42 9.64 2.07
C ARG A 56 4.86 10.67 1.11
N LEU A 57 4.14 10.21 0.07
CA LEU A 57 3.54 11.09 -0.92
C LEU A 57 2.50 12.01 -0.26
N ALA A 58 1.58 11.44 0.52
CA ALA A 58 0.55 12.19 1.22
C ALA A 58 1.15 13.16 2.26
N PHE A 59 2.19 12.74 2.99
CA PHE A 59 2.88 13.57 3.96
C PHE A 59 3.56 14.78 3.32
N ASN A 60 4.30 14.56 2.22
CA ASN A 60 4.94 15.65 1.48
C ASN A 60 3.89 16.62 0.91
N SER A 61 2.83 16.10 0.29
CA SER A 61 1.72 16.91 -0.24
C SER A 61 1.07 17.78 0.84
N GLN A 62 0.84 17.21 2.03
CA GLN A 62 0.25 17.91 3.16
C GLN A 62 1.18 19.02 3.69
N ILE A 63 2.49 18.75 3.78
CA ILE A 63 3.47 19.77 4.14
C ILE A 63 3.49 20.89 3.11
N ASP A 64 3.55 20.57 1.82
CA ASP A 64 3.59 21.57 0.75
C ASP A 64 2.35 22.45 0.75
N ALA A 65 1.16 21.87 0.99
CA ALA A 65 -0.08 22.61 1.15
C ALA A 65 -0.01 23.58 2.34
N LEU A 66 0.49 23.12 3.48
CA LEU A 66 0.58 23.92 4.69
C LEU A 66 1.65 25.03 4.58
N GLN A 67 2.78 24.74 3.92
CA GLN A 67 3.81 25.72 3.63
C GLN A 67 3.28 26.85 2.73
N ARG A 68 2.46 26.52 1.72
CA ARG A 68 1.79 27.51 0.87
C ARG A 68 0.82 28.38 1.66
N GLN A 69 0.07 27.80 2.60
CA GLN A 69 -0.89 28.53 3.42
C GLN A 69 -0.24 29.46 4.44
N LEU A 70 0.84 29.02 5.08
CA LEU A 70 1.52 29.78 6.13
C LEU A 70 2.64 30.67 5.62
N GLY A 71 3.04 30.53 4.35
CA GLY A 71 4.14 31.29 3.74
C GLY A 71 5.51 31.01 4.35
N GLN A 72 5.66 29.94 5.13
CA GLN A 72 6.90 29.57 5.81
C GLN A 72 7.22 28.09 5.59
N ARG A 73 8.52 27.78 5.61
CA ARG A 73 8.99 26.39 5.53
C ARG A 73 8.74 25.68 6.86
N ILE A 74 8.05 24.56 6.80
CA ILE A 74 7.80 23.68 7.95
C ILE A 74 8.85 22.58 7.97
N SER A 75 9.52 22.41 9.11
CA SER A 75 10.43 21.29 9.33
C SER A 75 9.66 20.00 9.68
N ARG A 76 10.30 18.84 9.54
CA ARG A 76 9.68 17.56 9.89
C ARG A 76 9.34 17.46 11.37
N GLU A 77 10.17 18.06 12.22
CA GLU A 77 9.97 18.11 13.67
C GLU A 77 8.74 18.95 14.02
N GLN A 78 8.56 20.09 13.33
CA GLN A 78 7.37 20.93 13.47
C GLN A 78 6.12 20.22 12.95
N ALA A 79 6.19 19.57 11.79
CA ALA A 79 5.09 18.78 11.24
C ALA A 79 4.61 17.70 12.22
N LYS A 80 5.54 17.06 12.92
CA LYS A 80 5.24 16.09 13.99
C LYS A 80 4.56 16.76 15.18
N ALA A 81 5.05 17.93 15.62
CA ALA A 81 4.43 18.70 16.69
C ALA A 81 3.00 19.18 16.33
N PHE A 82 2.74 19.47 15.06
CA PHE A 82 1.40 19.82 14.55
C PHE A 82 0.47 18.62 14.34
N GLY A 83 0.93 17.39 14.58
CA GLY A 83 0.11 16.18 14.40
C GLY A 83 -0.19 15.81 12.95
N ILE A 84 0.59 16.33 11.99
CA ILE A 84 0.40 16.09 10.55
C ILE A 84 0.53 14.61 10.21
N GLU A 85 1.44 13.91 10.90
CA GLU A 85 1.65 12.47 10.73
C GLU A 85 0.36 11.67 10.97
N GLN A 86 -0.38 11.95 12.04
CA GLN A 86 -1.63 11.24 12.35
C GLN A 86 -2.74 11.57 11.34
N ALA A 87 -2.82 12.83 10.90
CA ALA A 87 -3.78 13.25 9.89
C ALA A 87 -3.55 12.50 8.56
N VAL A 88 -2.29 12.36 8.14
CA VAL A 88 -1.90 11.62 6.94
C VAL A 88 -2.21 10.14 7.07
N ILE A 89 -1.92 9.51 8.23
CA ILE A 89 -2.27 8.10 8.47
C ILE A 89 -3.78 7.88 8.33
N ASN A 90 -4.59 8.75 8.93
CA ASN A 90 -6.04 8.65 8.85
C ASN A 90 -6.54 8.80 7.40
N GLN A 91 -5.94 9.71 6.62
CA GLN A 91 -6.30 9.91 5.22
C GLN A 91 -5.94 8.72 4.34
N VAL A 92 -4.69 8.24 4.43
CA VAL A 92 -4.21 7.13 3.58
C VAL A 92 -4.93 5.83 3.95
N SER A 93 -5.21 5.62 5.24
CA SER A 93 -5.97 4.45 5.68
C SER A 93 -7.42 4.47 5.20
N ALA A 94 -8.09 5.62 5.23
CA ALA A 94 -9.43 5.77 4.68
C ALA A 94 -9.45 5.50 3.16
N GLY A 95 -8.45 6.02 2.43
CA GLY A 95 -8.26 5.73 1.01
C GLY A 95 -8.08 4.24 0.72
N ALA A 96 -7.20 3.57 1.46
CA ALA A 96 -6.95 2.14 1.30
C ALA A 96 -8.22 1.29 1.53
N VAL A 97 -9.06 1.67 2.49
CA VAL A 97 -10.36 1.01 2.74
C VAL A 97 -11.33 1.23 1.58
N LEU A 98 -11.37 2.44 1.01
CA LEU A 98 -12.21 2.75 -0.14
C LEU A 98 -11.76 1.95 -1.37
N ASP A 99 -10.46 1.91 -1.64
CA ASP A 99 -9.89 1.16 -2.77
C ASP A 99 -10.17 -0.33 -2.66
N GLU A 100 -10.05 -0.91 -1.46
CA GLU A 100 -10.38 -2.30 -1.21
C GLU A 100 -11.86 -2.60 -1.46
N ASN A 101 -12.76 -1.70 -1.07
CA ASN A 101 -14.18 -1.84 -1.35
C ASN A 101 -14.48 -1.67 -2.85
N ALA A 102 -13.84 -0.73 -3.54
CA ALA A 102 -13.97 -0.56 -4.99
C ALA A 102 -13.51 -1.81 -5.75
N ARG A 103 -12.37 -2.40 -5.34
CA ARG A 103 -11.89 -3.69 -5.87
C ARG A 103 -12.92 -4.81 -5.67
N LYS A 104 -13.48 -4.95 -4.46
CA LYS A 104 -14.52 -5.95 -4.16
C LYS A 104 -15.79 -5.77 -4.98
N MET A 105 -16.14 -4.53 -5.29
CA MET A 105 -17.28 -4.19 -6.15
C MET A 105 -16.98 -4.32 -7.64
N GLY A 106 -15.75 -4.68 -8.03
CA GLY A 106 -15.34 -4.77 -9.43
C GLY A 106 -15.26 -3.41 -10.14
N LEU A 107 -15.18 -2.31 -9.39
CA LEU A 107 -15.08 -0.94 -9.91
C LEU A 107 -13.63 -0.56 -10.29
N GLY A 108 -12.74 -1.54 -10.42
CA GLY A 108 -11.36 -1.33 -10.83
C GLY A 108 -11.26 -0.99 -12.32
N VAL A 109 -10.34 -0.08 -12.66
CA VAL A 109 -9.96 0.19 -14.04
C VAL A 109 -9.08 -0.96 -14.54
N THR A 110 -9.32 -1.46 -15.75
CA THR A 110 -8.47 -2.49 -16.35
C THR A 110 -7.12 -1.89 -16.77
N GLN A 111 -6.06 -2.70 -16.80
CA GLN A 111 -4.74 -2.20 -17.22
C GLN A 111 -4.75 -1.59 -18.62
N ASP A 112 -5.55 -2.14 -19.54
CA ASP A 112 -5.69 -1.61 -20.90
C ASP A 112 -6.33 -0.22 -20.91
N GLU A 113 -7.32 0.01 -20.05
CA GLU A 113 -8.00 1.30 -19.96
C GLU A 113 -7.13 2.35 -19.25
N LEU A 114 -6.39 1.93 -18.22
CA LEU A 114 -5.39 2.77 -17.56
C LEU A 114 -4.26 3.16 -18.54
N ALA A 115 -3.76 2.22 -19.33
CA ALA A 115 -2.73 2.48 -20.34
C ALA A 115 -3.22 3.48 -21.42
N LYS A 116 -4.48 3.37 -21.85
CA LYS A 116 -5.08 4.36 -22.75
C LYS A 116 -5.19 5.74 -22.11
N GLN A 117 -5.67 5.82 -20.87
CA GLN A 117 -5.75 7.10 -20.17
C GLN A 117 -4.39 7.78 -20.02
N ILE A 118 -3.36 7.02 -19.64
CA ILE A 118 -1.98 7.53 -19.54
C ILE A 118 -1.45 7.95 -20.92
N ALA A 119 -1.74 7.18 -21.98
CA ALA A 119 -1.33 7.53 -23.33
C ALA A 119 -2.05 8.79 -23.87
N ASP A 120 -3.28 9.03 -23.42
CA ASP A 120 -4.09 10.16 -23.84
C ASP A 120 -3.77 11.45 -23.09
N ASP A 121 -3.08 11.38 -21.95
CA ASP A 121 -2.67 12.53 -21.15
C ASP A 121 -1.74 13.47 -21.97
N PRO A 122 -2.12 14.75 -22.15
CA PRO A 122 -1.30 15.75 -22.84
C PRO A 122 0.10 15.93 -22.25
N ALA A 123 0.27 15.70 -20.94
CA ALA A 123 1.56 15.85 -20.26
C ALA A 123 2.61 14.85 -20.77
N PHE A 124 2.17 13.70 -21.27
CA PHE A 124 3.07 12.64 -21.75
C PHE A 124 3.18 12.59 -23.28
N LYS A 125 2.52 13.50 -24.00
CA LYS A 125 2.62 13.61 -25.47
C LYS A 125 3.84 14.43 -25.89
N ASP A 126 4.49 14.07 -26.99
CA ASP A 126 5.58 14.84 -27.60
C ASP A 126 5.07 15.98 -28.49
N GLY A 127 5.99 16.69 -29.15
CA GLY A 127 5.65 17.76 -30.09
C GLY A 127 4.86 17.31 -31.33
N SER A 128 4.75 15.99 -31.58
CA SER A 128 3.92 15.39 -32.62
C SER A 128 2.54 14.95 -32.13
N GLY A 129 2.27 15.07 -30.82
CA GLY A 129 1.03 14.62 -30.19
C GLY A 129 1.02 13.12 -29.86
N SER A 130 2.12 12.40 -30.07
CA SER A 130 2.26 10.98 -29.79
C SER A 130 2.77 10.76 -28.36
N PHE A 131 2.37 9.64 -27.74
CA PHE A 131 2.87 9.29 -26.40
C PHE A 131 4.39 9.13 -26.39
N SER A 132 5.05 9.82 -25.45
CA SER A 132 6.49 9.80 -25.25
C SER A 132 6.84 9.21 -23.89
N ARG A 133 7.38 7.99 -23.92
CA ARG A 133 7.89 7.33 -22.72
C ARG A 133 8.94 8.17 -22.00
N THR A 134 9.78 8.88 -22.75
CA THR A 134 10.82 9.75 -22.19
C THR A 134 10.24 10.91 -21.38
N ARG A 135 9.10 11.49 -21.82
CA ARG A 135 8.41 12.53 -21.05
C ARG A 135 7.76 12.00 -19.78
N LEU A 136 7.12 10.82 -19.86
CA LEU A 136 6.60 10.13 -18.68
C LEU A 136 7.71 9.89 -17.64
N GLU A 137 8.83 9.30 -18.05
CA GLU A 137 9.95 9.04 -17.15
C GLU A 137 10.60 10.31 -16.59
N PHE A 138 10.58 11.41 -17.34
CA PHE A 138 11.07 12.70 -16.87
C PHE A 138 10.14 13.28 -15.80
N ALA A 139 8.84 13.31 -16.07
CA ALA A 139 7.83 13.81 -15.12
C ALA A 139 7.82 12.99 -13.82
N LEU A 140 7.87 11.66 -13.92
CA LEU A 140 7.93 10.77 -12.75
C LEU A 140 9.21 10.98 -11.93
N ARG A 141 10.35 11.20 -12.59
CA ARG A 141 11.62 11.53 -11.90
C ARG A 141 11.55 12.86 -11.16
N GLU A 142 10.86 13.85 -11.71
CA GLU A 142 10.72 15.17 -11.09
C GLU A 142 9.96 15.10 -9.76
N ILE A 143 8.94 14.23 -9.69
CA ILE A 143 8.18 13.98 -8.46
C ILE A 143 8.74 12.83 -7.59
N GLY A 144 9.88 12.25 -7.99
CA GLY A 144 10.53 11.15 -7.27
C GLY A 144 9.73 9.84 -7.23
N MET A 145 8.82 9.63 -8.18
CA MET A 145 7.93 8.47 -8.26
C MET A 145 8.48 7.45 -9.26
N LYS A 146 8.32 6.15 -8.97
CA LYS A 146 8.63 5.09 -9.95
C LYS A 146 7.44 4.85 -10.85
N GLN A 147 7.69 4.35 -12.06
CA GLN A 147 6.61 3.93 -12.97
C GLN A 147 5.72 2.86 -12.34
N GLU A 148 6.29 1.96 -11.54
CA GLU A 148 5.57 0.91 -10.81
C GLU A 148 4.60 1.44 -9.74
N ASP A 149 4.92 2.61 -9.15
CA ASP A 149 4.08 3.23 -8.11
C ASP A 149 2.95 4.08 -8.72
N TYR A 150 3.00 4.32 -10.04
CA TYR A 150 2.06 5.17 -10.76
C TYR A 150 0.94 4.37 -11.47
N VAL A 151 1.14 3.07 -11.72
CA VAL A 151 0.26 2.22 -12.54
C VAL A 151 -0.29 1.05 -11.72
#